data_AF-A0A6J4KS95-F1
#
_entry.id   AF-A0A6J4KS95-F1
#
_cell.length_a   1.000
_cell.length_b   1.000
_cell.length_c   1.000
_cell.angle_alpha   90.00
_cell.angle_beta   90.00
_cell.angle_gamma   90.00
#
_symmetry.space_group_name_H-M   'P 1'
#
loop_
_entity.id
_entity.type
_entity.pdbx_description
1 polymer ?
#
loop_
_entity_poly.entity_id
_entity_poly.type
_entity_poly.pdbx_seq_one_letter_code
_entity_poly.pdbx_strand_id
1 'polypeptide(L)'
;MATVASVTTSEWLSSAIHLLGDLLGETIRTQSGAEAFELEEEIRALAKRLRTTADPDAEDALVQAVQKLSVAEVSHVVRSFTHYFGLVNLTEQLERLRVLRERDLRHPDRPRSESIGAAIQAIAAAGVPASAVADALQDMLLVPVFTAHPTESQRRTSLESLRRIAASLLPLLGSNILPAERAEHERRIQGEIVSRWQSDQVRIVKPTVIDEVKYGRFYMETTLLSVVPRIYRDLETALAETYPDWDWDIPSVLRFGSWIGGDRDGNPFVTPATTIESIRLMHEALLQQYVGLIEQLSVMLGSSTREVGISPELAQSLETDAVHFPDVAATVKRRNEFEAYRQKCTYIRERLLLTIERVQSYQPFWDINGMAKVSSSEHPWYQGSKGLLYDLRLMDQSLRANAGAVMADGDLHDLIRLVEVFG
;
A
#
# COMPACT_ATOMS: atom_id res chain seq x y z
N MET A 1 1.77 22.52 30.87
CA MET A 1 0.74 22.60 29.83
C MET A 1 1.11 23.71 28.86
N ALA A 2 2.04 23.43 27.94
CA ALA A 2 2.35 24.35 26.86
C ALA A 2 1.25 24.19 25.79
N THR A 3 0.48 25.24 25.57
CA THR A 3 -0.48 25.37 24.48
C THR A 3 0.27 25.22 23.15
N VAL A 4 0.11 24.06 22.52
CA VAL A 4 0.45 23.84 21.11
C VAL A 4 -0.42 24.80 20.31
N ALA A 5 0.18 25.84 19.75
CA ALA A 5 -0.51 26.73 18.83
C ALA A 5 -1.03 25.88 17.67
N SER A 6 -2.35 25.76 17.55
CA SER A 6 -2.99 25.13 16.40
C SER A 6 -2.73 26.02 15.18
N VAL A 7 -1.73 25.67 14.38
CA VAL A 7 -1.57 26.22 13.03
C VAL A 7 -2.89 25.98 12.31
N THR A 8 -3.59 27.06 11.97
CA THR A 8 -4.92 26.98 11.37
C THR A 8 -4.86 26.19 10.05
N THR A 9 -5.94 25.51 9.70
CA THR A 9 -6.09 24.65 8.52
C THR A 9 -5.59 25.30 7.21
N SER A 10 -5.70 26.63 7.08
CA SER A 10 -5.23 27.35 5.89
C SER A 10 -3.73 27.64 5.88
N GLU A 11 -3.09 27.81 7.04
CA GLU A 11 -1.71 28.31 7.14
C GLU A 11 -0.69 27.23 6.74
N TRP A 12 -0.94 25.98 7.12
CA TRP A 12 -0.06 24.86 6.76
C TRP A 12 -0.06 24.61 5.25
N LEU A 13 -1.25 24.49 4.67
CA LEU A 13 -1.40 24.17 3.24
C LEU A 13 -0.73 25.26 2.41
N SER A 14 -0.96 26.52 2.76
CA SER A 14 -0.31 27.65 2.13
C SER A 14 1.21 27.58 2.29
N SER A 15 1.72 27.34 3.50
CA SER A 15 3.17 27.25 3.75
C SER A 15 3.84 26.10 2.99
N ALA A 16 3.20 24.94 2.92
CA ALA A 16 3.71 23.77 2.20
C ALA A 16 3.71 24.00 0.68
N ILE A 17 2.64 24.61 0.14
CA ILE A 17 2.57 25.00 -1.29
C ILE A 17 3.66 26.03 -1.61
N HIS A 18 3.88 27.02 -0.75
CA HIS A 18 4.95 28.01 -0.92
C HIS A 18 6.33 27.36 -0.92
N LEU A 19 6.64 26.53 0.09
CA LEU A 19 7.91 25.82 0.16
C LEU A 19 8.18 24.99 -1.11
N LEU A 20 7.22 24.16 -1.52
CA LEU A 20 7.41 23.33 -2.72
C LEU A 20 7.46 24.15 -4.00
N GLY A 21 6.71 25.26 -4.07
CA GLY A 21 6.75 26.21 -5.17
C GLY A 21 8.10 26.91 -5.30
N ASP A 22 8.69 27.34 -4.19
CA ASP A 22 9.99 28.00 -4.14
C ASP A 22 11.11 27.04 -4.57
N LEU A 23 11.09 25.80 -4.07
CA LEU A 23 12.03 24.75 -4.46
C LEU A 23 11.89 24.37 -5.95
N LEU A 24 10.67 24.34 -6.49
CA LEU A 24 10.43 24.15 -7.92
C LEU A 24 10.95 25.36 -8.73
N GLY A 25 10.69 26.58 -8.28
CA GLY A 25 11.18 27.80 -8.91
C GLY A 25 12.71 27.84 -8.98
N GLU A 26 13.39 27.48 -7.90
CA GLU A 26 14.86 27.37 -7.87
C GLU A 26 15.36 26.29 -8.83
N THR A 27 14.64 25.17 -8.93
CA THR A 27 14.93 24.12 -9.91
C THR A 27 14.81 24.64 -11.34
N ILE A 28 13.74 25.37 -11.65
CA ILE A 28 13.51 25.95 -12.98
C ILE A 28 14.63 26.93 -13.33
N ARG A 29 14.96 27.86 -12.44
CA ARG A 29 16.05 28.83 -12.64
C ARG A 29 17.39 28.15 -12.91
N THR A 30 17.72 27.13 -12.12
CA THR A 30 19.00 26.40 -12.24
C THR A 30 19.05 25.54 -13.51
N GLN A 31 17.95 24.86 -13.86
CA GLN A 31 17.94 23.86 -14.93
C GLN A 31 17.56 24.43 -16.30
N SER A 32 16.88 25.59 -16.35
CA SER A 32 16.32 26.16 -17.58
C SER A 32 16.52 27.67 -17.72
N GLY A 33 17.15 28.32 -16.74
CA GLY A 33 17.50 29.74 -16.79
C GLY A 33 16.42 30.65 -16.23
N ALA A 34 16.78 31.93 -16.06
CA ALA A 34 15.89 32.96 -15.50
C ALA A 34 14.72 33.29 -16.44
N GLU A 35 14.96 33.36 -17.75
CA GLU A 35 13.92 33.66 -18.75
C GLU A 35 12.79 32.62 -18.73
N ALA A 36 13.13 31.33 -18.58
CA ALA A 36 12.14 30.26 -18.52
C ALA A 36 11.29 30.32 -17.24
N PHE A 37 11.91 30.72 -16.11
CA PHE A 37 11.19 30.97 -14.86
C PHE A 37 10.24 32.18 -14.97
N GLU A 38 10.71 33.28 -15.57
CA GLU A 38 9.92 34.49 -15.77
C GLU A 38 8.71 34.22 -16.67
N LEU A 39 8.89 33.44 -17.73
CA LEU A 39 7.81 33.01 -18.62
C LEU A 39 6.74 32.18 -17.88
N GLU A 40 7.17 31.24 -17.03
CA GLU A 40 6.25 30.43 -16.22
C GLU A 40 5.44 31.29 -15.25
N GLU A 41 6.09 32.24 -14.56
CA GLU A 41 5.44 33.16 -13.64
C GLU A 41 4.49 34.14 -14.36
N GLU A 42 4.83 34.60 -15.56
CA GLU A 42 3.94 35.43 -16.39
C GLU A 42 2.64 34.68 -16.71
N ILE A 43 2.76 33.44 -17.22
CA ILE A 43 1.60 32.61 -17.57
C ILE A 43 0.77 32.29 -16.32
N ARG A 44 1.42 31.97 -15.18
CA ARG A 44 0.76 31.72 -13.90
C ARG A 44 -0.01 32.95 -13.41
N ALA A 45 0.58 34.14 -13.49
CA ALA A 45 -0.04 35.39 -13.07
C ALA A 45 -1.27 35.73 -13.91
N LEU A 46 -1.18 35.59 -15.24
CA LEU A 46 -2.30 35.79 -16.16
C LEU A 46 -3.45 34.82 -15.88
N ALA A 47 -3.14 33.53 -15.70
CA ALA A 47 -4.15 32.51 -15.38
C ALA A 47 -4.82 32.78 -14.02
N LYS A 48 -4.06 33.20 -13.00
CA LYS A 48 -4.61 33.56 -11.68
C LYS A 48 -5.51 34.79 -11.75
N ARG A 49 -5.11 35.81 -12.52
CA ARG A 49 -5.92 37.02 -12.74
C ARG A 49 -7.24 36.64 -13.41
N LEU A 50 -7.18 35.91 -14.53
CA LEU A 50 -8.37 35.43 -15.24
C LEU A 50 -9.33 34.67 -14.32
N ARG A 51 -8.83 33.75 -13.49
CA ARG A 51 -9.65 32.99 -12.53
C ARG A 51 -10.29 33.86 -11.45
N THR A 52 -9.63 34.93 -11.02
CA THR A 52 -10.07 35.75 -9.88
C THR A 52 -11.04 36.85 -10.32
N THR A 53 -10.80 37.47 -11.47
CA THR A 53 -11.55 38.65 -11.93
C THR A 53 -12.46 38.37 -13.12
N ALA A 54 -12.35 37.20 -13.78
CA ALA A 54 -13.02 36.90 -15.05
C ALA A 54 -12.80 38.00 -16.11
N ASP A 55 -11.60 38.60 -16.11
CA ASP A 55 -11.22 39.74 -16.93
C ASP A 55 -10.91 39.30 -18.39
N PRO A 56 -11.69 39.74 -19.39
CA PRO A 56 -11.47 39.40 -20.80
C PRO A 56 -10.08 39.84 -21.30
N ASP A 57 -9.53 40.94 -20.80
CA ASP A 57 -8.20 41.41 -21.20
C ASP A 57 -7.10 40.45 -20.70
N ALA A 58 -7.34 39.77 -19.58
CA ALA A 58 -6.46 38.73 -19.07
C ALA A 58 -6.53 37.45 -19.90
N GLU A 59 -7.71 37.10 -20.41
CA GLU A 59 -7.90 35.99 -21.33
C GLU A 59 -7.16 36.22 -22.64
N ASP A 60 -7.36 37.39 -23.27
CA ASP A 60 -6.69 37.75 -24.51
C ASP A 60 -5.16 37.79 -24.35
N ALA A 61 -4.67 38.35 -23.24
CA ALA A 61 -3.24 38.38 -22.94
C ALA A 61 -2.66 36.96 -22.76
N LEU A 62 -3.37 36.07 -22.06
CA LEU A 62 -2.94 34.67 -21.88
C LEU A 62 -2.91 33.92 -23.21
N VAL A 63 -3.96 34.07 -24.04
CA VAL A 63 -4.03 33.44 -25.37
C VAL A 63 -2.88 33.93 -26.24
N GLN A 64 -2.60 35.24 -26.26
CA GLN A 64 -1.49 35.78 -27.03
C GLN A 64 -0.12 35.32 -26.52
N ALA A 65 0.08 35.23 -25.20
CA ALA A 65 1.32 34.72 -24.61
C ALA A 65 1.55 33.26 -25.05
N VAL A 66 0.53 32.41 -24.95
CA VAL A 66 0.60 31.00 -25.36
C VAL A 66 0.83 30.84 -26.87
N GLN A 67 0.20 31.65 -27.71
CA GLN A 67 0.37 31.59 -29.18
C GLN A 67 1.78 31.97 -29.65
N LYS A 68 2.51 32.77 -28.87
CA LYS A 68 3.86 33.22 -29.21
C LYS A 68 4.96 32.22 -28.80
N LEU A 69 4.62 31.23 -27.97
CA LEU A 69 5.59 30.26 -27.48
C LEU A 69 6.15 29.40 -28.62
N SER A 70 7.47 29.28 -28.65
CA SER A 70 8.15 28.24 -29.40
C SER A 70 7.84 26.86 -28.83
N VAL A 71 8.06 25.81 -29.62
CA VAL A 71 7.86 24.41 -29.17
C VAL A 71 8.67 24.08 -27.90
N ALA A 72 9.88 24.64 -27.78
CA ALA A 72 10.73 24.45 -26.61
C ALA A 72 10.12 25.10 -25.35
N GLU A 73 9.61 26.33 -25.49
CA GLU A 73 8.94 27.05 -24.39
C GLU A 73 7.61 26.37 -24.00
N VAL A 74 6.81 25.91 -24.96
CA VAL A 74 5.60 25.13 -24.67
C VAL A 74 5.94 23.89 -23.84
N SER A 75 6.95 23.12 -24.27
CA SER A 75 7.39 21.93 -23.54
C SER A 75 7.83 22.25 -22.11
N HIS A 76 8.59 23.35 -21.94
CA HIS A 76 9.02 23.84 -20.64
C HIS A 76 7.82 24.21 -19.74
N VAL A 77 6.91 25.05 -20.24
CA VAL A 77 5.72 25.52 -19.51
C VAL A 77 4.83 24.35 -19.09
N VAL A 78 4.53 23.42 -20.01
CA VAL A 78 3.74 22.22 -19.72
C VAL A 78 4.39 21.38 -18.63
N ARG A 79 5.71 21.19 -18.70
CA ARG A 79 6.47 20.43 -17.71
C ARG A 79 6.47 21.12 -16.35
N SER A 80 6.66 22.43 -16.29
CA SER A 80 6.59 23.23 -15.06
C SER A 80 5.24 23.08 -14.37
N PHE A 81 4.14 23.31 -15.09
CA PHE A 81 2.81 23.17 -14.51
C PHE A 81 2.48 21.73 -14.12
N THR A 82 2.92 20.74 -14.89
CA THR A 82 2.74 19.32 -14.54
C THR A 82 3.43 18.99 -13.21
N HIS A 83 4.66 19.45 -13.00
CA HIS A 83 5.35 19.27 -11.72
C HIS A 83 4.65 20.05 -10.60
N TYR A 84 4.30 21.32 -10.84
CA TYR A 84 3.63 22.18 -9.86
C TYR A 84 2.32 21.55 -9.38
N PHE A 85 1.42 21.16 -10.29
CA PHE A 85 0.15 20.52 -9.92
C PHE A 85 0.35 19.18 -9.23
N GLY A 86 1.36 18.40 -9.61
CA GLY A 86 1.72 17.19 -8.88
C GLY A 86 2.12 17.46 -7.41
N LEU A 87 2.86 18.54 -7.16
CA LEU A 87 3.25 18.96 -5.82
C LEU A 87 2.07 19.53 -5.02
N VAL A 88 1.21 20.34 -5.65
CA VAL A 88 -0.01 20.89 -5.02
C VAL A 88 -1.00 19.78 -4.66
N ASN A 89 -1.24 18.84 -5.58
CA ASN A 89 -2.11 17.69 -5.29
C ASN A 89 -1.58 16.87 -4.10
N LEU A 90 -0.26 16.72 -4.00
CA LEU A 90 0.37 16.04 -2.87
C LEU A 90 0.17 16.82 -1.56
N THR A 91 0.34 18.15 -1.54
CA THR A 91 0.13 18.94 -0.33
C THR A 91 -1.33 18.93 0.10
N GLU A 92 -2.28 19.02 -0.82
CA GLU A 92 -3.71 18.90 -0.52
C GLU A 92 -4.06 17.54 0.10
N GLN A 93 -3.51 16.45 -0.44
CA GLN A 93 -3.68 15.11 0.13
C GLN A 93 -3.12 15.01 1.55
N LEU A 94 -1.95 15.59 1.80
CA LEU A 94 -1.33 15.61 3.12
C LEU A 94 -2.10 16.50 4.12
N GLU A 95 -2.62 17.66 3.70
CA GLU A 95 -3.48 18.48 4.55
C GLU A 95 -4.75 17.71 4.90
N ARG A 96 -5.37 17.02 3.94
CA ARG A 96 -6.54 16.18 4.22
C ARG A 96 -6.23 15.15 5.31
N LEU A 97 -5.09 14.45 5.23
CA LEU A 97 -4.67 13.50 6.26
C LEU A 97 -4.46 14.20 7.62
N ARG A 98 -3.84 15.38 7.63
CA ARG A 98 -3.62 16.17 8.84
C ARG A 98 -4.94 16.60 9.50
N VAL A 99 -5.89 17.12 8.72
CA VAL A 99 -7.22 17.53 9.18
C VAL A 99 -7.99 16.36 9.76
N LEU A 100 -7.95 15.19 9.10
CA LEU A 100 -8.58 13.97 9.61
C LEU A 100 -7.97 13.59 10.97
N ARG A 101 -6.64 13.60 11.07
CA ARG A 101 -5.94 13.27 12.32
C ARG A 101 -6.24 14.27 13.45
N GLU A 102 -6.27 15.57 13.15
CA GLU A 102 -6.61 16.59 14.15
C GLU A 102 -8.06 16.45 14.63
N ARG A 103 -8.98 16.08 13.74
CA ARG A 103 -10.36 15.78 14.10
C ARG A 103 -10.44 14.57 15.04
N ASP A 104 -9.72 13.50 14.73
CA ASP A 104 -9.68 12.29 15.56
C ASP A 104 -9.09 12.60 16.95
N LEU A 105 -8.04 13.44 17.03
CA LEU A 105 -7.46 13.88 18.30
C LEU A 105 -8.39 14.77 19.14
N ARG A 106 -9.24 15.60 18.51
CA ARG A 106 -10.20 16.46 19.21
C ARG A 106 -11.41 15.71 19.75
N HIS A 107 -11.73 14.56 19.18
CA HIS A 107 -12.89 13.75 19.55
C HIS A 107 -12.48 12.28 19.71
N PRO A 108 -11.61 11.95 20.68
CA PRO A 108 -11.09 10.60 20.84
C PRO A 108 -12.19 9.58 21.16
N ASP A 109 -13.26 10.01 21.84
CA ASP A 109 -14.35 9.14 22.27
C ASP A 109 -15.45 8.95 21.20
N ARG A 110 -15.26 9.48 19.98
CA ARG A 110 -16.25 9.36 18.91
C ARG A 110 -15.57 8.90 17.62
N PRO A 111 -16.09 7.88 16.94
CA PRO A 111 -15.54 7.49 15.66
C PRO A 111 -15.67 8.65 14.67
N ARG A 112 -14.68 8.73 13.79
CA ARG A 112 -14.68 9.72 12.71
C ARG A 112 -15.94 9.59 11.86
N SER A 113 -16.55 10.71 11.47
CA SER A 113 -17.66 10.67 10.49
C SER A 113 -17.23 9.93 9.22
N GLU A 114 -18.16 9.16 8.64
CA GLU A 114 -17.93 8.35 7.45
C GLU A 114 -16.85 7.27 7.64
N SER A 115 -16.58 6.86 8.89
CA SER A 115 -15.76 5.69 9.21
C SER A 115 -16.60 4.43 9.43
N ILE A 116 -15.93 3.28 9.45
CA ILE A 116 -16.54 1.99 9.82
C ILE A 116 -17.14 2.07 11.22
N GLY A 117 -16.42 2.62 12.20
CA GLY A 117 -16.93 2.81 13.56
C GLY A 117 -18.22 3.63 13.61
N ALA A 118 -18.28 4.73 12.85
CA ALA A 118 -19.49 5.55 12.78
C ALA A 118 -20.66 4.80 12.12
N ALA A 119 -20.40 3.98 11.10
CA ALA A 119 -21.42 3.15 10.46
C ALA A 119 -21.97 2.07 11.41
N ILE A 120 -21.10 1.36 12.14
CA ILE A 120 -21.51 0.34 13.12
C ILE A 120 -22.34 0.98 14.26
N GLN A 121 -21.91 2.13 14.79
CA GLN A 121 -22.68 2.85 15.81
C GLN A 121 -24.04 3.32 15.29
N ALA A 122 -24.12 3.77 14.03
CA ALA A 122 -25.39 4.15 13.42
C ALA A 122 -26.35 2.95 13.26
N ILE A 123 -25.82 1.78 12.90
CA ILE A 123 -26.58 0.53 12.81
C ILE A 123 -27.14 0.13 14.19
N ALA A 124 -26.31 0.19 15.23
CA ALA A 124 -26.75 -0.10 16.60
C ALA A 124 -27.80 0.91 17.09
N ALA A 125 -27.61 2.21 16.81
CA ALA A 125 -28.57 3.25 17.16
C ALA A 125 -29.93 3.08 16.46
N ALA A 126 -29.97 2.42 15.30
CA ALA A 126 -31.20 2.04 14.62
C ALA A 126 -31.89 0.80 15.23
N GLY A 127 -31.33 0.20 16.29
CA GLY A 127 -31.91 -0.93 17.02
C GLY A 127 -31.65 -2.29 16.37
N VAL A 128 -30.65 -2.41 15.49
CA VAL A 128 -30.28 -3.69 14.87
C VAL A 128 -29.52 -4.55 15.89
N PRO A 129 -29.93 -5.81 16.14
CA PRO A 129 -29.22 -6.68 17.07
C PRO A 129 -27.91 -7.22 16.48
N ALA A 130 -26.96 -7.55 17.35
CA ALA A 130 -25.64 -8.08 16.97
C ALA A 130 -25.74 -9.31 16.05
N SER A 131 -26.69 -10.21 16.29
CA SER A 131 -26.92 -11.40 15.46
C SER A 131 -27.22 -11.06 14.00
N ALA A 132 -28.06 -10.05 13.76
CA ALA A 132 -28.40 -9.63 12.39
C ALA A 132 -27.21 -8.97 11.69
N VAL A 133 -26.34 -8.29 12.43
CA VAL A 133 -25.09 -7.75 11.89
C VAL A 133 -24.11 -8.87 11.55
N ALA A 134 -23.98 -9.88 12.42
CA ALA A 134 -23.15 -11.06 12.17
C ALA A 134 -23.62 -11.83 10.92
N ASP A 135 -24.92 -12.08 10.79
CA ASP A 135 -25.51 -12.72 9.61
C ASP A 135 -25.21 -11.91 8.34
N ALA A 136 -25.38 -10.59 8.38
CA ALA A 136 -25.09 -9.72 7.24
C ALA A 136 -23.61 -9.74 6.83
N LEU A 137 -22.68 -9.84 7.79
CA LEU A 137 -21.25 -9.94 7.49
C LEU A 137 -20.90 -11.27 6.82
N GLN A 138 -21.56 -12.37 7.17
CA GLN A 138 -21.38 -13.68 6.52
C GLN A 138 -21.77 -13.68 5.04
N ASP A 139 -22.78 -12.90 4.67
CA ASP A 139 -23.24 -12.77 3.29
C ASP A 139 -22.53 -11.63 2.52
N MET A 140 -21.69 -10.84 3.18
CA MET A 140 -21.06 -9.66 2.59
C MET A 140 -19.83 -10.02 1.75
N LEU A 141 -19.82 -9.56 0.50
CA LEU A 141 -18.66 -9.63 -0.38
C LEU A 141 -18.45 -8.31 -1.12
N LEU A 142 -17.27 -7.73 -0.93
CA LEU A 142 -16.78 -6.56 -1.64
C LEU A 142 -15.59 -6.95 -2.51
N VAL A 143 -15.70 -6.72 -3.82
CA VAL A 143 -14.63 -7.03 -4.78
C VAL A 143 -14.24 -5.80 -5.60
N PRO A 144 -13.34 -4.94 -5.10
CA PRO A 144 -12.74 -3.91 -5.92
C PRO A 144 -11.93 -4.55 -7.06
N VAL A 145 -12.20 -4.11 -8.30
CA VAL A 145 -11.52 -4.64 -9.50
C VAL A 145 -10.63 -3.56 -10.09
N PHE A 146 -9.32 -3.82 -10.13
CA PHE A 146 -8.36 -2.94 -10.77
C PHE A 146 -8.45 -3.03 -12.29
N THR A 147 -8.55 -1.88 -12.94
CA THR A 147 -8.52 -1.76 -14.40
C THR A 147 -7.27 -0.99 -14.83
N ALA A 148 -6.82 -1.21 -16.07
CA ALA A 148 -5.76 -0.38 -16.63
C ALA A 148 -6.27 1.07 -16.78
N HIS A 149 -5.41 2.06 -16.51
CA HIS A 149 -5.78 3.46 -16.70
C HIS A 149 -5.41 3.92 -18.12
N PRO A 150 -6.38 4.26 -18.98
CA PRO A 150 -6.14 4.47 -20.42
C PRO A 150 -5.28 5.69 -20.76
N THR A 151 -5.20 6.70 -19.88
CA THR A 151 -4.58 8.00 -20.19
C THR A 151 -3.54 8.48 -19.17
N GLU A 152 -3.36 7.76 -18.05
CA GLU A 152 -2.58 8.29 -16.91
C GLU A 152 -1.75 7.18 -16.25
N SER A 153 -0.90 6.53 -17.04
CA SER A 153 0.15 5.65 -16.48
C SER A 153 1.30 6.50 -15.93
N GLN A 154 1.03 7.31 -14.89
CA GLN A 154 2.09 7.98 -14.13
C GLN A 154 3.20 6.95 -13.87
N ARG A 155 4.43 7.28 -14.28
CA ARG A 155 5.54 6.33 -14.16
C ARG A 155 5.69 5.96 -12.69
N ARG A 156 6.07 4.70 -12.41
CA ARG A 156 6.26 4.19 -11.04
C ARG A 156 7.27 5.08 -10.30
N THR A 157 8.30 5.50 -11.02
CA THR A 157 9.30 6.47 -10.57
C THR A 157 8.67 7.79 -10.12
N SER A 158 7.65 8.29 -10.83
CA SER A 158 6.93 9.51 -10.46
C SER A 158 6.13 9.32 -9.17
N LEU A 159 5.46 8.19 -8.98
CA LEU A 159 4.71 7.90 -7.75
C LEU A 159 5.65 7.70 -6.55
N GLU A 160 6.73 6.94 -6.72
CA GLU A 160 7.73 6.73 -5.67
C GLU A 160 8.41 8.04 -5.26
N SER A 161 8.72 8.91 -6.23
CA SER A 161 9.29 10.22 -5.94
C SER A 161 8.32 11.11 -5.16
N LEU A 162 7.02 11.14 -5.51
CA LEU A 162 6.02 11.86 -4.71
C LEU A 162 5.90 11.28 -3.29
N ARG A 163 5.99 9.95 -3.11
CA ARG A 163 6.02 9.33 -1.76
C ARG A 163 7.25 9.76 -0.96
N ARG A 164 8.43 9.87 -1.59
CA ARG A 164 9.66 10.35 -0.92
C ARG A 164 9.59 11.83 -0.56
N ILE A 165 9.00 12.66 -1.42
CA ILE A 165 8.68 14.07 -1.10
C ILE A 165 7.73 14.11 0.10
N ALA A 166 6.66 13.32 0.09
CA ALA A 166 5.69 13.25 1.18
C ALA A 166 6.36 12.86 2.51
N ALA A 167 7.19 11.82 2.49
CA ALA A 167 7.92 11.35 3.67
C ALA A 167 8.93 12.39 4.20
N SER A 168 9.49 13.23 3.33
CA SER A 168 10.39 14.32 3.73
C SER A 168 9.64 15.58 4.18
N LEU A 169 8.43 15.80 3.68
CA LEU A 169 7.58 16.93 4.03
C LEU A 169 6.89 16.72 5.39
N LEU A 170 6.42 15.50 5.68
CA LEU A 170 5.70 15.17 6.93
C LEU A 170 6.44 15.56 8.23
N PRO A 171 7.77 15.36 8.37
CA PRO A 171 8.50 15.81 9.56
C PRO A 171 8.60 17.33 9.70
N LEU A 172 8.59 18.07 8.58
CA LEU A 172 8.61 19.55 8.60
C LEU A 172 7.35 20.15 9.23
N LEU A 173 6.32 19.33 9.45
CA LEU A 173 5.03 19.70 10.04
C LEU A 173 5.04 19.60 11.56
N GLY A 174 6.04 18.93 12.13
CA GLY A 174 6.21 18.84 13.58
C GLY A 174 6.70 20.15 14.18
N SER A 175 6.18 20.52 15.35
CA SER A 175 6.59 21.74 16.06
C SER A 175 7.97 21.68 16.70
N ASN A 176 8.70 20.57 16.58
CA ASN A 176 9.94 20.30 17.31
C ASN A 176 11.11 19.87 16.40
N ILE A 177 11.14 20.36 15.17
CA ILE A 177 12.22 20.06 14.22
C ILE A 177 13.41 21.01 14.39
N LEU A 178 14.63 20.47 14.46
CA LEU A 178 15.85 21.27 14.54
C LEU A 178 16.15 21.95 13.19
N PRO A 179 16.81 23.13 13.17
CA PRO A 179 17.17 23.80 11.92
C PRO A 179 18.00 22.92 10.96
N ALA A 180 18.91 22.10 11.50
CA ALA A 180 19.72 21.19 10.69
C ALA A 180 18.89 20.06 10.06
N GLU A 181 17.92 19.51 10.80
CA GLU A 181 17.00 18.48 10.30
C GLU A 181 16.09 19.06 9.22
N ARG A 182 15.53 20.25 9.45
CA ARG A 182 14.74 20.99 8.45
C ARG A 182 15.52 21.15 7.14
N ALA A 183 16.74 21.66 7.22
CA ALA A 183 17.59 21.83 6.04
C ALA A 183 17.93 20.51 5.34
N GLU A 184 18.00 19.39 6.07
CA GLU A 184 18.16 18.07 5.45
C GLU A 184 16.91 17.60 4.71
N HIS A 185 15.73 17.77 5.31
CA HIS A 185 14.46 17.44 4.67
C HIS A 185 14.22 18.29 3.42
N GLU A 186 14.46 19.60 3.48
CA GLU A 186 14.36 20.51 2.34
C GLU A 186 15.35 20.11 1.22
N ARG A 187 16.59 19.74 1.55
CA ARG A 187 17.55 19.21 0.55
C ARG A 187 17.08 17.90 -0.10
N ARG A 188 16.48 16.98 0.67
CA ARG A 188 15.92 15.74 0.11
C ARG A 188 14.76 16.04 -0.83
N ILE A 189 13.86 16.95 -0.46
CA ILE A 189 12.76 17.40 -1.32
C ILE A 189 13.31 18.04 -2.60
N GLN A 190 14.28 18.94 -2.49
CA GLN A 190 14.94 19.57 -3.64
C GLN A 190 15.55 18.53 -4.58
N GLY A 191 16.24 17.52 -4.03
CA GLY A 191 16.82 16.43 -4.81
C GLY A 191 15.77 15.62 -5.58
N GLU A 192 14.63 15.34 -4.97
CA GLU A 192 13.50 14.69 -5.64
C GLU A 192 12.89 15.57 -6.73
N ILE A 193 12.70 16.87 -6.49
CA ILE A 193 12.17 17.81 -7.49
C ILE A 193 13.11 17.90 -8.70
N VAL A 194 14.42 18.01 -8.47
CA VAL A 194 15.44 18.02 -9.54
C VAL A 194 15.44 16.69 -10.30
N SER A 195 15.38 15.55 -9.60
CA SER A 195 15.34 14.23 -10.22
C SER A 195 14.10 14.06 -11.11
N ARG A 196 12.94 14.52 -10.62
CA ARG A 196 11.69 14.55 -11.40
C ARG A 196 11.81 15.45 -12.61
N TRP A 197 12.39 16.63 -12.44
CA TRP A 197 12.64 17.56 -13.54
C TRP A 197 13.47 16.84 -14.60
N GLN A 198 14.64 16.32 -14.27
CA GLN A 198 15.55 15.64 -15.21
C GLN A 198 15.01 14.32 -15.78
N SER A 199 13.87 13.84 -15.29
CA SER A 199 13.21 12.64 -15.79
C SER A 199 12.18 12.97 -16.85
N ASP A 200 12.19 12.20 -17.93
CA ASP A 200 11.18 12.31 -18.97
C ASP A 200 9.78 11.95 -18.42
N GLN A 201 8.81 12.84 -18.61
CA GLN A 201 7.43 12.66 -18.12
C GLN A 201 6.56 11.90 -19.11
N VAL A 202 6.85 11.99 -20.40
CA VAL A 202 6.01 11.41 -21.46
C VAL A 202 6.62 10.09 -21.90
N ARG A 203 5.85 9.01 -21.90
CA ARG A 203 6.38 7.75 -22.45
C ARG A 203 6.45 7.87 -23.97
N ILE A 204 7.65 7.74 -24.52
CA ILE A 204 7.85 7.66 -25.98
C ILE A 204 7.26 6.34 -26.53
N VAL A 205 7.26 5.28 -25.73
CA VAL A 205 6.76 3.94 -26.11
C VAL A 205 5.49 3.63 -25.34
N LYS A 206 4.46 3.17 -26.06
CA LYS A 206 3.21 2.68 -25.46
C LYS A 206 3.52 1.52 -24.50
N PRO A 207 3.03 1.54 -23.24
CA PRO A 207 3.23 0.43 -22.31
C PRO A 207 2.79 -0.90 -22.91
N THR A 208 3.54 -1.96 -22.62
CA THR A 208 3.07 -3.32 -22.88
C THR A 208 2.03 -3.71 -21.83
N VAL A 209 1.22 -4.74 -22.11
CA VAL A 209 0.28 -5.32 -21.13
C VAL A 209 1.00 -5.70 -19.83
N ILE A 210 2.22 -6.24 -19.93
CA ILE A 210 3.02 -6.64 -18.77
C ILE A 210 3.51 -5.42 -17.98
N ASP A 211 3.76 -4.28 -18.62
CA ASP A 211 4.07 -3.05 -17.90
C ASP A 211 2.88 -2.59 -17.07
N GLU A 212 1.66 -2.65 -17.62
CA GLU A 212 0.42 -2.34 -16.88
C GLU A 212 0.22 -3.28 -15.68
N VAL A 213 0.49 -4.59 -15.83
CA VAL A 213 0.45 -5.54 -14.71
C VAL A 213 1.43 -5.14 -13.61
N LYS A 214 2.64 -4.74 -13.98
CA LYS A 214 3.65 -4.26 -13.03
C LYS A 214 3.21 -2.96 -12.33
N TYR A 215 2.43 -2.11 -12.99
CA TYR A 215 1.80 -0.94 -12.35
C TYR A 215 0.71 -1.36 -11.35
N GLY A 216 -0.17 -2.29 -11.70
CA GLY A 216 -1.18 -2.82 -10.77
C GLY A 216 -0.53 -3.45 -9.53
N ARG A 217 0.53 -4.25 -9.73
CA ARG A 217 1.35 -4.85 -8.67
C ARG A 217 1.87 -3.80 -7.68
N PHE A 218 2.31 -2.63 -8.15
CA PHE A 218 2.86 -1.59 -7.27
C PHE A 218 1.84 -1.13 -6.20
N TYR A 219 0.56 -0.96 -6.54
CA TYR A 219 -0.45 -0.55 -5.56
C TYR A 219 -0.75 -1.63 -4.52
N MET A 220 -0.77 -2.91 -4.96
CA MET A 220 -0.89 -4.04 -4.05
C MET A 220 0.23 -4.02 -3.02
N GLU A 221 1.49 -4.01 -3.47
CA GLU A 221 2.68 -4.08 -2.61
C GLU A 221 2.82 -2.87 -1.68
N THR A 222 2.54 -1.67 -2.18
CA THR A 222 2.86 -0.44 -1.44
C THR A 222 1.72 0.11 -0.60
N THR A 223 0.49 -0.41 -0.78
CA THR A 223 -0.71 0.17 -0.19
C THR A 223 -1.67 -0.89 0.33
N LEU A 224 -2.14 -1.81 -0.51
CA LEU A 224 -3.23 -2.72 -0.09
C LEU A 224 -2.82 -3.65 1.03
N LEU A 225 -1.61 -4.20 0.99
CA LEU A 225 -1.12 -5.13 2.02
C LEU A 225 -1.00 -4.48 3.41
N SER A 226 -0.86 -3.15 3.51
CA SER A 226 -0.85 -2.46 4.80
C SER A 226 -2.20 -1.88 5.20
N VAL A 227 -3.08 -1.60 4.23
CA VAL A 227 -4.40 -1.02 4.48
C VAL A 227 -5.43 -2.09 4.85
N VAL A 228 -5.39 -3.28 4.23
CA VAL A 228 -6.39 -4.33 4.47
C VAL A 228 -6.44 -4.76 5.94
N PRO A 229 -5.33 -5.09 6.62
CA PRO A 229 -5.38 -5.45 8.03
C PRO A 229 -5.97 -4.34 8.90
N ARG A 230 -5.63 -3.07 8.62
CA ARG A 230 -6.18 -1.91 9.32
C ARG A 230 -7.70 -1.78 9.15
N ILE A 231 -8.23 -2.06 7.96
CA ILE A 231 -9.69 -2.07 7.74
C ILE A 231 -10.37 -3.13 8.61
N TYR A 232 -9.81 -4.34 8.69
CA TYR A 232 -10.37 -5.39 9.55
C TYR A 232 -10.25 -5.04 11.02
N ARG A 233 -9.14 -4.42 11.45
CA ARG A 233 -9.00 -3.93 12.84
C ARG A 233 -10.02 -2.86 13.19
N ASP A 234 -10.22 -1.90 12.30
CA ASP A 234 -11.22 -0.84 12.49
C ASP A 234 -12.63 -1.44 12.63
N LEU A 235 -12.93 -2.49 11.85
CA LEU A 235 -14.20 -3.24 11.92
C LEU A 235 -14.31 -4.06 13.22
N GLU A 236 -13.30 -4.87 13.55
CA GLU A 236 -13.23 -5.69 14.76
C GLU A 236 -13.39 -4.83 16.02
N THR A 237 -12.66 -3.72 16.10
CA THR A 237 -12.72 -2.78 17.22
C THR A 237 -14.10 -2.15 17.32
N ALA A 238 -14.64 -1.65 16.21
CA ALA A 238 -15.97 -1.02 16.19
C ALA A 238 -17.09 -1.98 16.64
N LEU A 239 -17.02 -3.23 16.21
CA LEU A 239 -18.00 -4.26 16.57
C LEU A 239 -17.88 -4.64 18.04
N ALA A 240 -16.67 -4.86 18.55
CA ALA A 240 -16.44 -5.20 19.96
C ALA A 240 -16.85 -4.05 20.91
N GLU A 241 -16.58 -2.79 20.54
CA GLU A 241 -16.99 -1.63 21.35
C GLU A 241 -18.50 -1.39 21.34
N THR A 242 -19.17 -1.65 20.20
CA THR A 242 -20.60 -1.37 20.04
C THR A 242 -21.48 -2.51 20.53
N TYR A 243 -21.01 -3.76 20.39
CA TYR A 243 -21.70 -4.99 20.78
C TYR A 243 -20.79 -5.87 21.66
N PRO A 244 -20.50 -5.46 22.91
CA PRO A 244 -19.49 -6.10 23.75
C PRO A 244 -19.86 -7.52 24.22
N ASP A 245 -21.15 -7.85 24.25
CA ASP A 245 -21.65 -9.15 24.70
C ASP A 245 -21.69 -10.20 23.59
N TRP A 246 -21.28 -9.84 22.36
CA TRP A 246 -21.26 -10.74 21.22
C TRP A 246 -19.84 -11.20 20.90
N ASP A 247 -19.66 -12.51 20.72
CA ASP A 247 -18.39 -13.09 20.28
C ASP A 247 -18.30 -13.03 18.75
N TRP A 248 -17.36 -12.24 18.24
CA TRP A 248 -17.26 -11.91 16.82
C TRP A 248 -16.29 -12.84 16.09
N ASP A 249 -16.83 -13.67 15.20
CA ASP A 249 -16.06 -14.31 14.13
C ASP A 249 -16.33 -13.59 12.80
N ILE A 250 -15.42 -12.68 12.43
CA ILE A 250 -15.60 -11.83 11.25
C ILE A 250 -15.05 -12.55 10.02
N PRO A 251 -15.91 -12.83 9.02
CA PRO A 251 -15.50 -13.47 7.78
C PRO A 251 -14.72 -12.50 6.91
N SER A 252 -14.02 -13.04 5.93
CA SER A 252 -13.23 -12.25 5.00
C SER A 252 -14.12 -11.61 3.92
N VAL A 253 -14.70 -10.45 4.21
CA VAL A 253 -15.63 -9.72 3.34
C VAL A 253 -14.97 -9.05 2.12
N LEU A 254 -13.67 -8.81 2.16
CA LEU A 254 -12.91 -8.20 1.07
C LEU A 254 -12.26 -9.26 0.16
N ARG A 255 -12.36 -9.07 -1.15
CA ARG A 255 -11.54 -9.73 -2.18
C ARG A 255 -11.08 -8.71 -3.20
N PHE A 256 -10.04 -9.01 -3.97
CA PHE A 256 -9.56 -8.12 -5.02
C PHE A 256 -9.56 -8.81 -6.37
N GLY A 257 -10.01 -8.10 -7.39
CA GLY A 257 -9.93 -8.52 -8.78
C GLY A 257 -8.99 -7.63 -9.59
N SER A 258 -8.56 -8.11 -10.75
CA SER A 258 -7.82 -7.31 -11.72
C SER A 258 -8.24 -7.71 -13.13
N TRP A 259 -8.54 -6.73 -13.97
CA TRP A 259 -8.70 -6.90 -15.42
C TRP A 259 -7.37 -6.77 -16.16
N ILE A 260 -6.34 -6.24 -15.51
CA ILE A 260 -5.05 -5.97 -16.13
C ILE A 260 -4.38 -7.30 -16.52
N GLY A 261 -4.13 -7.48 -17.83
CA GLY A 261 -3.57 -8.72 -18.37
C GLY A 261 -4.59 -9.85 -18.63
N GLY A 262 -5.86 -9.64 -18.28
CA GLY A 262 -6.95 -10.60 -18.51
C GLY A 262 -7.97 -10.11 -19.54
N ASP A 263 -8.35 -8.83 -19.47
CA ASP A 263 -9.35 -8.23 -20.36
C ASP A 263 -8.80 -8.07 -21.78
N ARG A 264 -9.43 -8.78 -22.72
CA ARG A 264 -9.05 -8.84 -24.13
C ARG A 264 -10.05 -8.16 -25.05
N ASP A 265 -11.10 -7.55 -24.49
CA ASP A 265 -12.10 -6.86 -25.29
C ASP A 265 -11.44 -5.66 -26.00
N GLY A 266 -11.49 -5.65 -27.33
CA GLY A 266 -10.85 -4.62 -28.15
C GLY A 266 -9.32 -4.53 -28.07
N ASN A 267 -8.62 -5.43 -27.37
CA ASN A 267 -7.17 -5.36 -27.16
C ASN A 267 -6.42 -6.62 -27.65
N PRO A 268 -5.87 -6.63 -28.88
CA PRO A 268 -5.20 -7.79 -29.45
C PRO A 268 -3.87 -8.14 -28.76
N PHE A 269 -3.32 -7.26 -27.92
CA PHE A 269 -2.08 -7.49 -27.20
C PHE A 269 -2.26 -8.36 -25.95
N VAL A 270 -3.51 -8.61 -25.52
CA VAL A 270 -3.83 -9.52 -24.42
C VAL A 270 -4.01 -10.94 -24.96
N THR A 271 -2.89 -11.64 -25.07
CA THR A 271 -2.76 -13.03 -25.51
C THR A 271 -2.84 -14.01 -24.33
N PRO A 272 -3.06 -15.32 -24.57
CA PRO A 272 -2.96 -16.34 -23.52
C PRO A 272 -1.60 -16.31 -22.79
N ALA A 273 -0.50 -16.11 -23.53
CA ALA A 273 0.83 -16.02 -22.95
C ALA A 273 0.96 -14.82 -22.00
N THR A 274 0.43 -13.65 -22.36
CA THR A 274 0.43 -12.49 -21.48
C THR A 274 -0.47 -12.69 -20.27
N THR A 275 -1.61 -13.38 -20.39
CA THR A 275 -2.47 -13.68 -19.22
C THR A 275 -1.79 -14.63 -18.24
N ILE A 276 -1.15 -15.69 -18.74
CA ILE A 276 -0.36 -16.62 -17.91
C ILE A 276 0.75 -15.87 -17.17
N GLU A 277 1.50 -15.02 -17.88
CA GLU A 277 2.56 -14.23 -17.28
C GLU A 277 2.02 -13.22 -16.27
N SER A 278 0.85 -12.62 -16.52
CA SER A 278 0.21 -11.69 -15.59
C SER A 278 -0.13 -12.36 -14.26
N ILE A 279 -0.72 -13.56 -14.31
CA ILE A 279 -1.03 -14.36 -13.13
C ILE A 279 0.25 -14.75 -12.39
N ARG A 280 1.27 -15.22 -13.12
CA ARG A 280 2.58 -15.59 -12.55
C ARG A 280 3.21 -14.43 -11.79
N LEU A 281 3.28 -13.24 -12.40
CA LEU A 281 3.86 -12.04 -11.80
C LEU A 281 3.12 -11.58 -10.54
N MET A 282 1.78 -11.62 -10.53
CA MET A 282 0.99 -11.25 -9.36
C MET A 282 1.18 -12.27 -8.22
N HIS A 283 1.16 -13.56 -8.55
CA HIS A 283 1.33 -14.64 -7.57
C HIS A 283 2.73 -14.61 -6.95
N GLU A 284 3.77 -14.49 -7.77
CA GLU A 284 5.15 -14.34 -7.30
C GLU A 284 5.31 -13.12 -6.39
N ALA A 285 4.75 -11.97 -6.80
CA ALA A 285 4.82 -10.75 -6.01
C ALA A 285 4.20 -10.92 -4.63
N LEU A 286 3.01 -11.52 -4.54
CA LEU A 286 2.34 -11.77 -3.26
C LEU A 286 3.15 -12.70 -2.36
N LEU A 287 3.64 -13.82 -2.90
CA LEU A 287 4.46 -14.76 -2.15
C LEU A 287 5.76 -14.12 -1.63
N GLN A 288 6.41 -13.26 -2.43
CA GLN A 288 7.58 -12.48 -2.00
C GLN A 288 7.26 -11.58 -0.80
N GLN A 289 6.07 -10.96 -0.78
CA GLN A 289 5.62 -10.16 0.36
C GLN A 289 5.37 -11.03 1.60
N TYR A 290 4.77 -12.22 1.45
CA TYR A 290 4.59 -13.15 2.57
C TYR A 290 5.92 -13.66 3.13
N VAL A 291 6.93 -13.92 2.29
CA VAL A 291 8.28 -14.24 2.76
C VAL A 291 8.81 -13.12 3.66
N GLY A 292 8.73 -11.86 3.22
CA GLY A 292 9.19 -10.71 4.00
C GLY A 292 8.41 -10.53 5.32
N LEU A 293 7.08 -10.73 5.31
CA LEU A 293 6.24 -10.64 6.51
C LEU A 293 6.54 -11.76 7.50
N ILE A 294 6.78 -12.99 7.03
CA ILE A 294 7.18 -14.11 7.88
C ILE A 294 8.57 -13.90 8.50
N GLU A 295 9.52 -13.33 7.74
CA GLU A 295 10.83 -12.96 8.27
C GLU A 295 10.72 -11.92 9.39
N GLN A 296 9.87 -10.89 9.20
CA GLN A 296 9.58 -9.90 10.24
C GLN A 296 8.90 -10.53 11.45
N LEU A 297 7.90 -11.38 11.23
CA LEU A 297 7.18 -12.09 12.28
C LEU A 297 8.11 -12.98 13.10
N SER A 298 9.08 -13.64 12.44
CA SER A 298 10.12 -14.43 13.12
C SER A 298 10.91 -13.59 14.12
N VAL A 299 11.26 -12.34 13.79
CA VAL A 299 11.96 -11.46 14.73
C VAL A 299 11.10 -11.16 15.96
N MET A 300 9.78 -10.98 15.78
CA MET A 300 8.86 -10.59 16.86
C MET A 300 8.43 -11.76 17.75
N LEU A 301 8.27 -12.97 17.20
CA LEU A 301 7.83 -14.15 17.93
C LEU A 301 9.00 -14.89 18.65
N GLY A 302 9.71 -14.17 19.52
CA GLY A 302 10.86 -14.69 20.27
C GLY A 302 10.55 -15.53 21.52
N SER A 303 9.31 -16.00 21.69
CA SER A 303 8.90 -16.74 22.90
C SER A 303 9.70 -18.03 23.05
N SER A 304 10.29 -18.23 24.23
CA SER A 304 11.13 -19.38 24.57
C SER A 304 10.32 -20.45 25.28
N THR A 305 10.45 -21.70 24.83
CA THR A 305 9.85 -22.89 25.46
C THR A 305 10.33 -23.16 26.89
N ARG A 306 11.38 -22.45 27.33
CA ARG A 306 11.87 -22.48 28.71
C ARG A 306 11.04 -21.61 29.66
N GLU A 307 10.40 -20.57 29.14
CA GLU A 307 9.60 -19.62 29.92
C GLU A 307 8.10 -19.91 29.79
N VAL A 308 7.67 -20.30 28.59
CA VAL A 308 6.26 -20.53 28.26
C VAL A 308 6.11 -21.74 27.35
N GLY A 309 5.07 -22.55 27.57
CA GLY A 309 4.81 -23.73 26.76
C GLY A 309 4.40 -23.44 25.32
N ILE A 310 4.27 -24.52 24.55
CA ILE A 310 3.62 -24.53 23.24
C ILE A 310 2.58 -25.63 23.20
N SER A 311 1.61 -25.49 22.29
CA SER A 311 0.64 -26.56 22.03
C SER A 311 1.33 -27.84 21.52
N PRO A 312 0.82 -29.05 21.87
CA PRO A 312 1.29 -30.30 21.30
C PRO A 312 1.21 -30.35 19.77
N GLU A 313 0.19 -29.73 19.19
CA GLU A 313 -0.04 -29.65 17.75
C GLU A 313 1.06 -28.84 17.06
N LEU A 314 1.52 -27.73 17.66
CA LEU A 314 2.66 -26.97 17.15
C LEU A 314 3.95 -27.77 17.25
N ALA A 315 4.18 -28.48 18.36
CA ALA A 315 5.36 -29.33 18.52
C ALA A 315 5.42 -30.43 17.43
N GLN A 316 4.31 -31.12 17.19
CA GLN A 316 4.21 -32.15 16.14
C GLN A 316 4.42 -31.58 14.74
N SER A 317 3.90 -30.37 14.48
CA SER A 317 4.09 -29.68 13.21
C SER A 317 5.57 -29.38 12.93
N LEU A 318 6.32 -28.95 13.95
CA LEU A 318 7.77 -28.71 13.85
C LEU A 318 8.55 -29.99 13.56
N GLU A 319 8.18 -31.12 14.15
CA GLU A 319 8.78 -32.43 13.84
C GLU A 319 8.54 -32.83 12.39
N THR A 320 7.32 -32.63 11.91
CA THR A 320 6.95 -32.90 10.51
C THR A 320 7.75 -32.02 9.55
N ASP A 321 7.85 -30.72 9.83
CA ASP A 321 8.63 -29.79 9.03
C ASP A 321 10.12 -30.15 9.02
N ALA A 322 10.68 -30.60 10.15
CA ALA A 322 12.08 -31.02 10.25
C ALA A 322 12.41 -32.22 9.36
N VAL A 323 11.46 -33.15 9.15
CA VAL A 323 11.62 -34.28 8.22
C VAL A 323 11.67 -33.79 6.77
N HIS A 324 10.86 -32.79 6.42
CA HIS A 324 10.83 -32.24 5.07
C HIS A 324 12.03 -31.31 4.77
N PHE A 325 12.62 -30.70 5.79
CA PHE A 325 13.72 -29.73 5.65
C PHE A 325 14.91 -30.07 6.58
N PRO A 326 15.64 -31.18 6.37
CA PRO A 326 16.67 -31.65 7.30
C PRO A 326 17.84 -30.66 7.48
N ASP A 327 18.31 -30.02 6.42
CA ASP A 327 19.41 -29.04 6.48
C ASP A 327 19.01 -27.76 7.24
N VAL A 328 17.76 -27.33 7.05
CA VAL A 328 17.17 -26.19 7.75
C VAL A 328 16.98 -26.53 9.22
N ALA A 329 16.47 -27.73 9.52
CA ALA A 329 16.27 -28.22 10.88
C ALA A 329 17.58 -28.22 11.68
N ALA A 330 18.69 -28.66 11.07
CA ALA A 330 20.01 -28.62 11.71
C ALA A 330 20.45 -27.19 12.07
N THR A 331 20.18 -26.22 11.18
CA THR A 331 20.51 -24.81 11.38
C THR A 331 19.64 -24.15 12.44
N VAL A 332 18.32 -24.37 12.35
CA VAL A 332 17.30 -23.79 13.23
C VAL A 332 17.45 -24.33 14.65
N LYS A 333 17.68 -25.63 14.82
CA LYS A 333 17.92 -26.24 16.14
C LYS A 333 19.13 -25.63 16.84
N ARG A 334 20.16 -25.26 16.09
CA ARG A 334 21.37 -24.63 16.66
C ARG A 334 21.18 -23.16 17.03
N ARG A 335 20.40 -22.41 16.26
CA ARG A 335 20.21 -20.96 16.45
C ARG A 335 19.07 -20.62 17.40
N ASN A 336 17.98 -21.37 17.30
CA ASN A 336 16.67 -21.05 17.88
C ASN A 336 16.14 -22.23 18.72
N GLU A 337 17.02 -22.96 19.42
CA GLU A 337 16.71 -24.25 20.07
C GLU A 337 15.40 -24.25 20.86
N PHE A 338 15.15 -23.17 21.62
CA PHE A 338 13.96 -23.02 22.46
C PHE A 338 12.90 -22.09 21.85
N GLU A 339 13.12 -21.49 20.69
CA GLU A 339 12.24 -20.47 20.10
C GLU A 339 11.29 -21.07 19.05
N ALA A 340 10.37 -21.93 19.48
CA ALA A 340 9.51 -22.76 18.62
C ALA A 340 8.76 -21.98 17.52
N TYR A 341 8.22 -20.81 17.83
CA TYR A 341 7.53 -19.97 16.85
C TYR A 341 8.48 -19.46 15.75
N ARG A 342 9.72 -19.09 16.10
CA ARG A 342 10.75 -18.72 15.11
C ARG A 342 11.17 -19.89 14.24
N GLN A 343 11.24 -21.09 14.82
CA GLN A 343 11.48 -22.30 14.05
C GLN A 343 10.38 -22.49 13.01
N LYS A 344 9.10 -22.36 13.43
CA LYS A 344 7.95 -22.48 12.54
C LYS A 344 7.97 -21.43 11.43
N CYS A 345 8.22 -20.17 11.74
CA CYS A 345 8.39 -19.11 10.74
C CYS A 345 9.49 -19.45 9.72
N THR A 346 10.60 -20.05 10.16
CA THR A 346 11.68 -20.46 9.26
C THR A 346 11.22 -21.55 8.29
N TYR A 347 10.49 -22.57 8.75
CA TYR A 347 9.94 -23.59 7.85
C TYR A 347 8.88 -23.05 6.90
N ILE A 348 8.00 -22.16 7.36
CA ILE A 348 7.01 -21.48 6.49
C ILE A 348 7.74 -20.70 5.39
N ARG A 349 8.80 -19.97 5.74
CA ARG A 349 9.64 -19.24 4.78
C ARG A 349 10.21 -20.15 3.70
N GLU A 350 10.84 -21.26 4.08
CA GLU A 350 11.41 -22.21 3.10
C GLU A 350 10.34 -22.82 2.20
N ARG A 351 9.17 -23.15 2.76
CA ARG A 351 8.01 -23.63 2.01
C ARG A 351 7.48 -22.58 1.03
N LEU A 352 7.44 -21.30 1.41
CA LEU A 352 7.09 -20.18 0.52
C LEU A 352 8.11 -20.03 -0.62
N LEU A 353 9.41 -20.13 -0.35
CA LEU A 353 10.44 -20.05 -1.39
C LEU A 353 10.29 -21.17 -2.42
N LEU A 354 10.06 -22.41 -1.98
CA LEU A 354 9.74 -23.51 -2.90
C LEU A 354 8.43 -23.29 -3.66
N THR A 355 7.45 -22.64 -3.05
CA THR A 355 6.20 -22.26 -3.72
C THR A 355 6.46 -21.24 -4.82
N ILE A 356 7.34 -20.25 -4.59
CA ILE A 356 7.76 -19.27 -5.61
C ILE A 356 8.47 -19.98 -6.76
N GLU A 357 9.43 -20.87 -6.47
CA GLU A 357 10.12 -21.66 -7.51
C GLU A 357 9.15 -22.48 -8.34
N ARG A 358 8.12 -23.05 -7.69
CA ARG A 358 7.05 -23.78 -8.38
C ARG A 358 6.24 -22.88 -9.31
N VAL A 359 5.87 -21.67 -8.87
CA VAL A 359 5.13 -20.68 -9.67
C VAL A 359 5.96 -20.22 -10.89
N GLN A 360 7.25 -19.96 -10.70
CA GLN A 360 8.15 -19.54 -11.76
C GLN A 360 8.37 -20.64 -12.81
N SER A 361 8.52 -21.89 -12.37
CA SER A 361 8.74 -23.05 -13.25
C SER A 361 7.46 -23.63 -13.86
N TYR A 362 6.28 -23.29 -13.33
CA TYR A 362 5.00 -23.83 -13.82
C TYR A 362 4.73 -23.41 -15.25
N GLN A 363 4.57 -24.41 -16.13
CA GLN A 363 4.07 -24.25 -17.48
C GLN A 363 2.68 -24.89 -17.57
N PRO A 364 1.62 -24.09 -17.81
CA PRO A 364 0.27 -24.64 -17.96
C PRO A 364 0.21 -25.54 -19.19
N PHE A 365 -0.33 -26.74 -19.01
CA PHE A 365 -0.58 -27.69 -20.07
C PHE A 365 -2.08 -27.76 -20.34
N TRP A 366 -2.46 -27.50 -21.59
CA TRP A 366 -3.85 -27.47 -22.03
C TRP A 366 -4.12 -28.70 -22.90
N ASP A 367 -4.42 -29.84 -22.29
CA ASP A 367 -5.01 -30.96 -23.01
C ASP A 367 -6.52 -30.87 -22.92
N ILE A 368 -7.16 -30.88 -24.08
CA ILE A 368 -8.62 -30.91 -24.29
C ILE A 368 -9.26 -32.15 -23.64
N ASN A 369 -8.46 -33.17 -23.27
CA ASN A 369 -8.90 -34.39 -22.58
C ASN A 369 -8.70 -34.39 -21.05
N GLY A 370 -8.35 -33.25 -20.46
CA GLY A 370 -8.31 -33.06 -19.00
C GLY A 370 -6.96 -32.60 -18.48
N MET A 371 -6.98 -31.88 -17.35
CA MET A 371 -5.76 -31.45 -16.66
C MET A 371 -4.93 -32.68 -16.29
N ALA A 372 -3.66 -32.71 -16.70
CA ALA A 372 -2.72 -33.71 -16.19
C ALA A 372 -2.79 -33.69 -14.66
N LYS A 373 -3.15 -34.83 -14.04
CA LYS A 373 -3.09 -34.98 -12.59
C LYS A 373 -1.65 -34.67 -12.19
N VAL A 374 -1.44 -33.52 -11.56
CA VAL A 374 -0.18 -33.25 -10.86
C VAL A 374 -0.08 -34.39 -9.85
N SER A 375 0.96 -35.22 -10.01
CA SER A 375 1.31 -36.26 -9.04
C SER A 375 1.25 -35.60 -7.66
N SER A 376 0.39 -36.12 -6.78
CA SER A 376 0.22 -35.67 -5.40
C SER A 376 1.41 -36.12 -4.54
N SER A 377 2.63 -36.04 -5.06
CA SER A 377 3.83 -36.29 -4.29
C SER A 377 3.93 -35.24 -3.19
N GLU A 378 4.32 -35.70 -2.00
CA GLU A 378 4.53 -34.99 -0.73
C GLU A 378 5.60 -33.92 -0.87
N HIS A 379 5.33 -32.92 -1.70
CA HIS A 379 6.27 -31.88 -1.97
C HIS A 379 6.12 -30.75 -0.94
N PRO A 380 7.24 -30.22 -0.42
CA PRO A 380 7.20 -29.30 0.71
C PRO A 380 6.95 -27.85 0.28
N TRP A 381 6.01 -27.62 -0.65
CA TRP A 381 5.50 -26.29 -1.05
C TRP A 381 4.00 -26.18 -0.76
N TYR A 382 3.48 -24.96 -0.66
CA TYR A 382 2.04 -24.74 -0.49
C TYR A 382 1.29 -25.00 -1.80
N GLN A 383 0.25 -25.84 -1.75
CA GLN A 383 -0.64 -26.08 -2.89
C GLN A 383 -1.70 -25.00 -3.05
N GLY A 384 -1.93 -24.21 -2.01
CA GLY A 384 -2.86 -23.09 -1.97
C GLY A 384 -2.93 -22.48 -0.57
N SER A 385 -3.71 -21.41 -0.45
CA SER A 385 -3.84 -20.57 0.76
C SER A 385 -4.11 -21.35 2.05
N LYS A 386 -4.91 -22.42 1.96
CA LYS A 386 -5.30 -23.25 3.11
C LYS A 386 -4.11 -23.82 3.88
N GLY A 387 -3.03 -24.18 3.18
CA GLY A 387 -1.82 -24.71 3.84
C GLY A 387 -1.10 -23.65 4.67
N LEU A 388 -0.94 -22.45 4.10
CA LEU A 388 -0.34 -21.32 4.81
C LEU A 388 -1.22 -20.87 5.99
N LEU A 389 -2.53 -20.75 5.78
CA LEU A 389 -3.48 -20.42 6.85
C LEU A 389 -3.46 -21.43 7.99
N TYR A 390 -3.33 -22.72 7.69
CA TYR A 390 -3.20 -23.76 8.71
C TYR A 390 -1.96 -23.51 9.58
N ASP A 391 -0.80 -23.30 8.97
CA ASP A 391 0.45 -23.05 9.70
C ASP A 391 0.37 -21.78 10.56
N LEU A 392 -0.25 -20.70 10.04
CA LEU A 392 -0.43 -19.44 10.77
C LEU A 392 -1.42 -19.58 11.93
N ARG A 393 -2.58 -20.21 11.70
CA ARG A 393 -3.60 -20.43 12.74
C ARG A 393 -3.12 -21.38 13.83
N LEU A 394 -2.24 -22.33 13.49
CA LEU A 394 -1.59 -23.19 14.48
C LEU A 394 -0.72 -22.36 15.44
N MET A 395 0.03 -21.38 14.92
CA MET A 395 0.78 -20.45 15.78
C MET A 395 -0.15 -19.58 16.63
N ASP A 396 -1.25 -19.07 16.06
CA ASP A 396 -2.24 -18.25 16.78
C ASP A 396 -2.86 -19.03 17.95
N GLN A 397 -3.38 -20.24 17.69
CA GLN A 397 -3.97 -21.10 18.71
C GLN A 397 -2.97 -21.43 19.82
N SER A 398 -1.74 -21.77 19.45
CA SER A 398 -0.68 -22.06 20.41
C SER A 398 -0.33 -20.85 21.27
N LEU A 399 -0.25 -19.64 20.69
CA LEU A 399 -0.01 -18.41 21.45
C LEU A 399 -1.15 -18.15 22.42
N ARG A 400 -2.42 -18.20 21.97
CA ARG A 400 -3.59 -17.98 22.83
C ARG A 400 -3.67 -18.99 23.98
N ALA A 401 -3.41 -20.26 23.72
CA ALA A 401 -3.38 -21.32 24.73
C ALA A 401 -2.28 -21.13 25.78
N ASN A 402 -1.23 -20.37 25.46
CA ASN A 402 -0.06 -20.15 26.30
C ASN A 402 0.08 -18.68 26.73
N ALA A 403 -1.05 -18.00 26.97
CA ALA A 403 -1.12 -16.61 27.46
C ALA A 403 -0.44 -15.55 26.55
N GLY A 404 -0.24 -15.87 25.27
CA GLY A 404 0.33 -15.01 24.24
C GLY A 404 -0.70 -14.31 23.36
N ALA A 405 -1.96 -14.15 23.81
CA ALA A 405 -3.04 -13.57 23.01
C ALA A 405 -2.69 -12.19 22.42
N VAL A 406 -2.05 -11.31 23.20
CA VAL A 406 -1.61 -9.98 22.73
C VAL A 406 -0.62 -10.05 21.55
N MET A 407 0.24 -11.08 21.52
CA MET A 407 1.14 -11.31 20.38
C MET A 407 0.38 -11.89 19.17
N ALA A 408 -0.59 -12.77 19.43
CA ALA A 408 -1.43 -13.38 18.40
C ALA A 408 -2.28 -12.31 17.70
N ASP A 409 -2.89 -11.40 18.49
CA ASP A 409 -3.65 -10.23 18.05
C ASP A 409 -2.76 -9.14 17.43
N GLY A 410 -1.46 -9.39 17.16
CA GLY A 410 -0.53 -8.46 16.54
C GLY A 410 -0.35 -8.72 15.04
N ASP A 411 0.90 -8.70 14.57
CA ASP A 411 1.24 -8.90 13.16
C ASP A 411 0.88 -10.31 12.64
N LEU A 412 0.73 -11.30 13.53
CA LEU A 412 0.26 -12.63 13.14
C LEU A 412 -1.20 -12.57 12.65
N HIS A 413 -2.08 -11.91 13.39
CA HIS A 413 -3.47 -11.70 12.97
C HIS A 413 -3.56 -10.92 11.67
N ASP A 414 -2.76 -9.86 11.53
CA ASP A 414 -2.69 -9.07 10.30
C ASP A 414 -2.28 -9.94 9.10
N LEU A 415 -1.28 -10.81 9.26
CA LEU A 415 -0.85 -11.74 8.22
C LEU A 415 -1.93 -12.79 7.89
N ILE A 416 -2.63 -13.33 8.90
CA ILE A 416 -3.77 -14.24 8.67
C ILE A 416 -4.82 -13.56 7.80
N ARG A 417 -5.21 -12.31 8.12
CA ARG A 417 -6.16 -11.53 7.32
C ARG A 417 -5.69 -11.30 5.89
N LEU A 418 -4.40 -11.07 5.69
CA LEU A 418 -3.84 -10.94 4.34
C LEU A 418 -3.98 -12.22 3.52
N VAL A 419 -3.64 -13.37 4.10
CA VAL A 419 -3.76 -14.67 3.39
C VAL A 419 -5.22 -15.04 3.15
N GLU A 420 -6.13 -14.67 4.05
CA GLU A 420 -7.57 -14.85 3.85
C GLU A 420 -8.14 -14.02 2.69
N VAL A 421 -7.68 -12.77 2.53
CA VAL A 421 -8.18 -11.84 1.50
C VAL A 421 -7.52 -12.05 0.15
N PHE A 422 -6.20 -12.25 0.13
CA PHE A 422 -5.41 -12.31 -1.11
C PHE A 422 -5.09 -13.74 -1.57
N GLY A 423 -5.13 -14.71 -0.66
CA GLY A 423 -4.79 -16.12 -0.92
C GLY A 423 -3.34 -16.46 -0.63
#